data_AF-H2CT17-F1
#
_entry.id   AF-H2CT17-F1
#
_cell.length_a   1.000
_cell.length_b   1.000
_cell.length_c   1.000
_cell.angle_alpha   90.00
_cell.angle_beta   90.00
_cell.angle_gamma   90.00
#
_symmetry.space_group_name_H-M   'P 1'
#
loop_
_entity.id
_entity.type
_entity.pdbx_description
1 polymer ?
#
loop_
_entity_poly.entity_id
_entity_poly.type
_entity_poly.pdbx_seq_one_letter_code
_entity_poly.pdbx_strand_id
1 'polypeptide(L)'
;GTGMASNLNVYACLVCGKYYQGRGRKSHAYTHSLEAGHHVYINLRSEKVFCLPDGYEVIDPSLDDIRYVLNPRFTREQVEQLDKNRQWSSALEGLEC
;
A
#
# COMPACT_ATOMS: atom_id res chain seq x y z
N GLY A 1 -17.33 -9.65 24.06
CA GLY A 1 -17.33 -8.38 23.30
C GLY A 1 -16.89 -8.68 21.89
N THR A 2 -17.74 -8.43 20.91
CA THR A 2 -17.47 -8.69 19.49
C THR A 2 -16.37 -7.74 18.99
N GLY A 3 -15.20 -8.29 18.65
CA GLY A 3 -14.10 -7.53 18.08
C GLY A 3 -14.50 -6.93 16.73
N MET A 4 -14.48 -5.61 16.63
CA MET A 4 -14.74 -4.88 15.39
C MET A 4 -13.51 -5.04 14.48
N ALA A 5 -13.43 -6.16 13.76
CA ALA A 5 -12.53 -6.29 12.64
C ALA A 5 -13.07 -5.38 11.52
N SER A 6 -12.68 -4.11 11.55
CA SER A 6 -12.90 -3.20 10.44
C SER A 6 -12.22 -3.83 9.21
N ASN A 7 -13.03 -4.35 8.28
CA ASN A 7 -12.60 -4.90 7.01
C ASN A 7 -12.05 -3.77 6.11
N LEU A 8 -10.95 -3.15 6.53
CA LEU A 8 -10.19 -2.14 5.79
C LEU A 8 -9.52 -2.84 4.59
N ASN A 9 -10.31 -3.03 3.54
CA ASN A 9 -9.87 -3.47 2.23
C ASN A 9 -9.29 -2.27 1.49
N VAL A 10 -8.09 -1.83 1.87
CA VAL A 10 -7.40 -0.69 1.24
C VAL A 10 -6.54 -1.18 0.08
N TYR A 11 -6.60 -0.44 -1.02
CA TYR A 11 -5.84 -0.69 -2.24
C TYR A 11 -4.95 0.51 -2.55
N ALA A 12 -3.68 0.28 -2.87
CA ALA A 12 -2.78 1.30 -3.37
C ALA A 12 -2.68 1.22 -4.90
N CYS A 13 -2.73 2.37 -5.57
CA CYS A 13 -2.48 2.45 -7.00
C CYS A 13 -0.97 2.42 -7.26
N LEU A 14 -0.50 1.44 -8.03
CA LEU A 14 0.93 1.30 -8.33
C LEU A 14 1.44 2.29 -9.39
N VAL A 15 0.55 3.05 -10.02
CA VAL A 15 0.92 4.07 -11.02
C VAL A 15 1.17 5.43 -10.34
N CYS A 16 0.38 5.81 -9.34
CA CYS A 16 0.48 7.14 -8.71
C CYS A 16 0.60 7.15 -7.19
N GLY A 17 0.67 5.98 -6.53
CA GLY A 17 0.90 5.87 -5.08
C GLY A 17 -0.29 6.24 -4.19
N LYS A 18 -1.45 6.59 -4.74
CA LYS A 18 -2.65 6.96 -3.96
C LYS A 18 -3.36 5.73 -3.38
N TYR A 19 -3.99 5.90 -2.22
CA TYR A 19 -4.72 4.84 -1.50
C TYR A 19 -6.23 5.00 -1.64
N TYR A 20 -6.92 3.87 -1.79
CA TYR A 20 -8.36 3.82 -2.05
C TYR A 20 -9.01 2.69 -1.27
N GLN A 21 -10.24 2.91 -0.80
CA GLN A 21 -11.00 1.89 -0.08
C GLN A 21 -11.85 1.06 -1.04
N GLY A 22 -11.71 -0.26 -0.96
CA GLY A 22 -12.44 -1.26 -1.73
C GLY A 22 -11.96 -1.39 -3.17
N ARG A 23 -12.41 -2.45 -3.85
CA ARG A 23 -12.17 -2.71 -5.29
C ARG A 23 -13.44 -2.96 -6.12
N GLY A 24 -14.62 -2.90 -5.49
CA GLY A 24 -15.90 -3.15 -6.17
C GLY A 24 -16.29 -2.00 -7.10
N ARG A 25 -17.30 -2.20 -7.95
CA ARG A 25 -17.76 -1.22 -8.96
C ARG A 25 -18.13 0.17 -8.41
N LYS A 26 -18.47 0.26 -7.12
CA LYS A 26 -18.80 1.51 -6.41
C LYS A 26 -17.65 2.07 -5.55
N SER A 27 -16.47 1.46 -5.63
CA SER A 27 -15.31 1.84 -4.84
C SER A 27 -14.48 2.94 -5.52
N HIS A 28 -13.74 3.70 -4.71
CA HIS A 28 -12.86 4.74 -5.23
C HIS A 28 -11.74 4.18 -6.11
N ALA A 29 -11.26 2.95 -5.84
CA ALA A 29 -10.24 2.33 -6.69
C ALA A 29 -10.78 2.03 -8.09
N TYR A 30 -12.04 1.57 -8.18
CA TYR A 30 -12.69 1.29 -9.46
C TYR A 30 -12.91 2.59 -10.25
N THR A 31 -13.45 3.63 -9.61
CA THR A 31 -13.62 4.94 -10.25
C THR A 31 -12.28 5.52 -10.70
N HIS A 32 -11.24 5.47 -9.85
CA HIS A 32 -9.90 5.94 -10.18
C HIS A 32 -9.32 5.22 -11.40
N SER A 33 -9.61 3.92 -11.56
CA SER A 33 -9.14 3.16 -12.72
C SER A 33 -9.72 3.66 -14.03
N LEU A 34 -10.97 4.10 -14.02
CA LEU A 34 -11.67 4.62 -15.19
C LEU A 34 -11.27 6.08 -15.47
N GLU A 35 -11.20 6.92 -14.44
CA GLU A 35 -10.96 8.36 -14.60
C GLU A 35 -9.49 8.69 -14.89
N ALA A 36 -8.55 8.03 -14.21
CA ALA A 36 -7.12 8.27 -14.36
C ALA A 36 -6.44 7.31 -15.36
N GLY A 37 -7.14 6.26 -15.82
CA GLY A 37 -6.55 5.22 -16.67
C GLY A 37 -5.48 4.38 -15.96
N HIS A 38 -5.51 4.33 -14.62
CA HIS A 38 -4.59 3.54 -13.82
C HIS A 38 -5.20 2.20 -13.51
N HIS A 39 -4.70 1.12 -14.09
CA HIS A 39 -5.36 -0.18 -13.98
C HIS A 39 -4.78 -1.08 -12.88
N VAL A 40 -3.58 -0.80 -12.36
CA VAL A 40 -2.88 -1.73 -11.46
C VAL A 40 -2.95 -1.28 -9.99
N TYR A 41 -3.51 -2.14 -9.14
CA TYR A 41 -3.70 -1.88 -7.71
C TYR A 41 -3.25 -3.05 -6.86
N ILE A 42 -2.70 -2.78 -5.67
CA ILE A 42 -2.33 -3.81 -4.70
C ILE A 42 -3.17 -3.68 -3.43
N ASN A 43 -3.70 -4.80 -2.95
CA ASN A 43 -4.35 -4.88 -1.65
C ASN A 43 -3.29 -4.84 -0.54
N LEU A 44 -3.36 -3.85 0.34
CA LEU A 44 -2.36 -3.65 1.39
C LEU A 44 -2.41 -4.70 2.52
N ARG A 45 -3.49 -5.50 2.60
CA ARG A 45 -3.63 -6.59 3.59
C ARG A 45 -3.18 -7.92 3.03
N SER A 46 -3.59 -8.25 1.80
CA SER A 46 -3.32 -9.56 1.19
C SER A 46 -2.14 -9.57 0.24
N GLU A 47 -1.53 -8.42 -0.05
CA GLU A 47 -0.40 -8.26 -1.00
C GLU A 47 -0.74 -8.76 -2.42
N LYS A 48 -2.04 -8.88 -2.73
CA LYS A 48 -2.53 -9.34 -4.03
C LYS A 48 -2.69 -8.15 -4.96
N VAL A 49 -2.20 -8.29 -6.18
CA VAL A 49 -2.31 -7.27 -7.22
C VAL A 49 -3.51 -7.57 -8.09
N PHE A 50 -4.30 -6.55 -8.41
CA PHE A 50 -5.48 -6.65 -9.25
C PHE A 50 -5.44 -5.61 -10.35
N CYS A 51 -5.88 -6.02 -11.54
CA CYS A 51 -6.22 -5.10 -12.60
C CYS A 51 -7.67 -4.65 -12.44
N LEU A 52 -7.93 -3.35 -12.34
CA LEU A 52 -9.26 -2.75 -12.38
C LEU A 52 -9.40 -1.96 -13.69
N PRO A 53 -10.60 -1.89 -14.29
CA PRO A 53 -11.89 -2.35 -13.78
C PRO A 53 -12.17 -3.86 -13.94
N ASP A 54 -11.34 -4.59 -14.68
CA ASP A 54 -11.60 -5.98 -15.08
C ASP A 54 -11.69 -6.97 -13.91
N GLY A 55 -11.01 -6.67 -12.80
CA GLY A 55 -11.14 -7.36 -11.53
C GLY A 55 -10.32 -8.65 -11.39
N TYR A 56 -9.48 -8.99 -12.37
CA TYR A 56 -8.61 -10.16 -12.30
C TYR A 56 -7.36 -9.92 -11.45
N GLU A 57 -6.86 -10.99 -10.83
CA GLU A 57 -5.61 -10.97 -10.06
C GLU A 57 -4.42 -11.09 -11.02
N VAL A 58 -3.43 -10.22 -10.86
CA VAL A 58 -2.18 -10.26 -11.62
C VAL A 58 -1.17 -11.08 -10.85
N ILE A 59 -0.75 -12.19 -11.44
CA ILE A 59 0.28 -13.08 -10.91
C ILE A 59 1.47 -12.99 -11.85
N ASP A 60 2.39 -12.07 -11.55
CA ASP A 60 3.61 -11.86 -12.34
C ASP A 60 4.82 -11.72 -11.40
N PRO A 61 5.94 -12.45 -11.65
CA PRO A 61 7.18 -12.33 -10.89
C PRO A 61 7.79 -10.92 -10.91
N SER A 62 7.52 -10.10 -11.94
CA SER A 62 8.04 -8.73 -11.99
C SER A 62 7.43 -7.82 -10.90
N LEU A 63 6.34 -8.24 -10.26
CA LEU A 63 5.66 -7.51 -9.19
C LEU A 63 6.18 -7.89 -7.80
N ASP A 64 7.10 -8.85 -7.69
CA ASP A 64 7.71 -9.25 -6.40
C ASP A 64 8.55 -8.12 -5.80
N ASP A 65 9.27 -7.36 -6.63
CA ASP A 65 10.05 -6.19 -6.19
C ASP A 65 9.16 -5.15 -5.50
N ILE A 66 7.95 -4.94 -6.04
CA ILE A 66 6.97 -4.00 -5.48
C ILE A 66 6.41 -4.51 -4.14
N ARG A 67 6.20 -5.83 -3.99
CA ARG A 67 5.78 -6.44 -2.72
C ARG A 67 6.84 -6.26 -1.64
N TYR A 68 8.11 -6.46 -2.00
CA TYR A 68 9.23 -6.30 -1.07
C TYR A 68 9.41 -4.87 -0.57
N VAL A 69 9.14 -3.87 -1.43
CA VAL A 69 9.19 -2.44 -1.04
C VAL A 69 7.98 -2.02 -0.20
N LEU A 70 6.78 -2.50 -0.53
CA LEU A 70 5.55 -2.12 0.17
C LEU A 70 5.43 -2.74 1.56
N ASN A 71 5.91 -3.96 1.73
CA ASN A 71 6.01 -4.61 3.01
C ASN A 71 7.43 -5.17 3.14
N PRO A 72 8.40 -4.35 3.57
CA PRO A 72 9.73 -4.85 3.85
C PRO A 72 9.60 -5.86 5.00
N ARG A 73 9.61 -7.15 4.64
CA ARG A 73 9.66 -8.23 5.62
C ARG A 73 11.07 -8.30 6.15
N PHE A 74 11.36 -7.48 7.14
CA PHE A 74 12.61 -7.54 7.87
C PHE A 74 12.66 -8.89 8.61
N THR A 75 13.73 -9.65 8.41
CA THR A 75 14.03 -10.77 9.29
C THR A 75 14.31 -10.24 10.69
N ARG A 76 14.17 -11.09 11.72
CA ARG A 76 14.38 -10.66 13.12
C ARG A 76 15.78 -10.08 13.30
N GLU A 77 16.75 -10.64 12.58
CA GLU A 77 18.14 -10.21 12.49
C GLU A 77 18.31 -8.81 11.86
N GLN A 78 17.46 -8.42 10.90
CA GLN A 78 17.48 -7.08 10.31
C GLN A 78 16.80 -6.04 11.22
N VAL A 79 15.76 -6.43 11.94
CA VAL A 79 15.10 -5.58 12.96
C VAL A 79 16.06 -5.25 14.10
N GLU A 80 16.89 -6.20 14.53
CA GLU A 80 17.94 -5.97 15.55
C GLU A 80 19.00 -4.95 15.13
N GLN A 81 19.19 -4.71 13.82
CA GLN A 81 20.10 -3.68 13.32
C GLN A 81 19.43 -2.31 13.13
N LEU A 82 18.11 -2.24 12.98
CA LEU A 82 17.36 -0.98 12.86
C LEU A 82 17.41 -0.14 14.15
N ASP A 83 17.39 -0.79 15.32
CA ASP A 83 17.43 -0.09 16.62
C ASP A 83 18.76 0.66 16.86
N LYS A 84 19.84 0.22 16.19
CA LYS A 84 21.17 0.86 16.30
C LYS A 84 21.33 2.11 15.46
N ASN A 85 20.42 2.39 14.52
CA ASN A 85 20.53 3.52 13.61
C ASN A 85 19.46 4.59 13.88
N ARG A 86 19.34 5.03 15.15
CA ARG A 86 18.62 6.26 15.52
C ARG A 86 19.35 7.47 14.93
N GLN A 87 19.23 7.69 13.63
CA GLN A 87 19.46 9.00 13.06
C GLN A 87 18.30 9.88 13.51
N TRP A 88 18.64 10.81 14.41
CA TRP A 88 17.77 11.83 14.96
C TRP A 88 17.21 12.67 13.81
N SER A 89 15.93 12.48 13.46
CA SER A 89 15.20 13.48 12.68
C SER A 89 14.87 14.65 13.62
N SER A 90 15.79 15.61 13.69
CA SER A 90 15.54 16.88 14.36
C SER A 90 14.33 17.55 13.71
N ALA A 91 13.27 17.73 14.50
CA ALA A 91 12.18 18.62 14.14
C ALA A 91 12.79 19.99 13.84
N LEU A 92 12.59 20.51 12.64
CA LEU A 92 12.85 21.91 12.35
C LEU A 92 11.75 22.71 13.06
N GLU A 93 12.02 23.03 14.32
CA GLU A 93 11.38 24.14 15.00
C GLU A 93 11.69 25.41 14.20
N GLY A 94 10.65 25.97 13.58
CA GLY A 94 10.71 27.24 12.89
C GLY A 94 9.51 28.08 13.33
N LEU A 95 9.57 28.55 14.58
CA LEU A 95 8.84 29.73 15.00
C LEU A 95 9.49 30.97 14.37
N GLU A 96 8.65 32.00 14.18
CA GLU A 96 8.98 33.43 14.01
C GLU A 96 9.17 33.96 12.57
N CYS A 97 8.14 34.65 12.07
CA CYS A 97 8.16 36.10 11.77
C CYS A 97 6.75 36.67 11.97
#